data_AF-A0A9R0ER15-F1
#
_entry.id   AF-A0A9R0ER15-F1
#
_cell.length_a   1.000
_cell.length_b   1.000
_cell.length_c   1.000
_cell.angle_alpha   90.00
_cell.angle_beta   90.00
_cell.angle_gamma   90.00
#
_symmetry.space_group_name_H-M   'P 1'
#
loop_
_entity.id
_entity.type
_entity.pdbx_description
1 polymer ?
#
loop_
_entity_poly.entity_id
_entity_poly.type
_entity_poly.pdbx_seq_one_letter_code
_entity_poly.pdbx_strand_id
1 'polypeptide(L)'
;MTAWIAEVEYQCKTCLELEERKRCDHFRKLFQAYEDLMEAYCLFKKLFQFPILFLALYTFFLSLMYVQIIIELRELKVSQFGMFHINEMTILTVVWLLKNVFYIVMFSTSCEKFYMSVTDARDTCYKMLKRFQKTAAVKNLCKNVLRSHRATFHKMTACSIFTVDADLAHGFASLEVEYIVVLLQFALTRFKLE
;
A
#
# COMPACT_ATOMS: atom_id res chain seq x y z
N MET A 1 -9.32 -13.09 -8.50
CA MET A 1 -9.91 -12.76 -7.18
C MET A 1 -11.41 -13.10 -7.09
N THR A 2 -11.99 -13.81 -8.07
CA THR A 2 -13.40 -14.26 -8.06
C THR A 2 -13.61 -15.59 -7.32
N ALA A 3 -12.55 -16.41 -7.18
CA ALA A 3 -12.64 -17.73 -6.56
C ALA A 3 -12.94 -17.68 -5.05
N TRP A 4 -12.44 -16.68 -4.33
CA TRP A 4 -12.58 -16.63 -2.88
C TRP A 4 -14.01 -16.28 -2.43
N ILE A 5 -14.69 -15.39 -3.15
CA ILE A 5 -16.08 -14.99 -2.83
C ILE A 5 -17.05 -16.13 -3.10
N ALA A 6 -16.88 -16.85 -4.21
CA ALA A 6 -17.67 -18.03 -4.53
C ALA A 6 -17.46 -19.15 -3.49
N GLU A 7 -16.23 -19.32 -3.03
CA GLU A 7 -15.89 -20.27 -1.95
C GLU A 7 -16.52 -19.85 -0.62
N VAL A 8 -16.47 -18.57 -0.24
CA VAL A 8 -17.11 -18.07 0.99
C VAL A 8 -18.64 -18.20 0.92
N GLU A 9 -19.26 -17.89 -0.21
CA GLU A 9 -20.71 -18.10 -0.39
C GLU A 9 -21.09 -19.58 -0.34
N TYR A 10 -20.28 -20.45 -0.95
CA TYR A 10 -20.45 -21.91 -0.92
C TYR A 10 -20.33 -22.46 0.50
N GLN A 11 -19.21 -22.17 1.18
CA GLN A 11 -18.96 -22.56 2.56
C GLN A 11 -20.04 -22.03 3.51
N CYS A 12 -20.58 -20.84 3.26
CA CYS A 12 -21.67 -20.32 4.06
C CYS A 12 -22.99 -21.06 3.83
N LYS A 13 -23.27 -21.49 2.60
CA LYS A 13 -24.39 -22.37 2.25
C LYS A 13 -24.27 -23.72 2.95
N THR A 14 -23.09 -24.33 2.90
CA THR A 14 -22.79 -25.61 3.58
C THR A 14 -22.85 -25.48 5.10
N CYS A 15 -22.41 -24.35 5.65
CA CYS A 15 -22.55 -24.06 7.09
C CYS A 15 -24.01 -23.88 7.52
N LEU A 16 -24.91 -23.50 6.61
CA LEU A 16 -26.34 -23.43 6.91
C LEU A 16 -27.03 -24.80 7.02
N GLU A 17 -26.35 -25.88 6.61
CA GLU A 17 -26.82 -27.26 6.72
C GLU A 17 -26.29 -27.96 8.00
N LEU A 18 -25.31 -27.36 8.69
CA LEU A 18 -24.78 -27.86 9.97
C LEU A 18 -25.80 -27.74 11.10
N GLU A 19 -25.79 -28.69 12.05
CA GLU A 19 -26.50 -28.54 13.33
C GLU A 19 -26.25 -27.16 13.96
N GLU A 20 -27.29 -26.54 14.51
CA GLU A 20 -27.27 -25.15 14.98
C GLU A 20 -26.09 -24.85 15.92
N ARG A 21 -25.74 -25.81 16.78
CA ARG A 21 -24.59 -25.72 17.70
C ARG A 21 -23.24 -25.67 16.98
N LYS A 22 -23.00 -26.54 15.98
CA LYS A 22 -21.76 -26.57 15.19
C LYS A 22 -21.61 -25.30 14.34
N ARG A 23 -22.72 -24.78 13.84
CA ARG A 23 -22.79 -23.53 13.06
C ARG A 23 -22.38 -22.31 13.89
N CYS A 24 -22.90 -22.21 15.12
CA CYS A 24 -22.52 -21.15 16.06
C CYS A 24 -21.03 -21.18 16.40
N ASP A 25 -20.46 -22.37 16.66
CA ASP A 25 -19.03 -22.50 16.94
C ASP A 25 -18.16 -22.12 15.74
N HIS A 26 -18.55 -22.51 14.52
CA HIS A 26 -17.81 -22.13 13.31
C HIS A 26 -17.81 -20.61 13.09
N PHE A 27 -18.96 -19.95 13.21
CA PHE A 27 -19.04 -18.50 13.09
C PHE A 27 -18.29 -17.75 14.20
N ARG A 28 -18.27 -18.28 15.43
CA ARG A 28 -17.45 -17.72 16.49
C ARG A 28 -15.96 -17.77 16.14
N LYS A 29 -15.47 -18.91 15.63
CA LYS A 29 -14.07 -19.05 15.19
C LYS A 29 -13.73 -18.09 14.05
N LEU A 30 -14.64 -17.93 13.08
CA LEU A 30 -14.45 -17.00 11.97
C LEU A 30 -14.38 -15.54 12.44
N PHE A 31 -15.23 -15.15 13.40
CA PHE A 31 -15.19 -13.82 13.99
C PHE A 31 -13.87 -13.58 14.74
N GLN A 32 -13.43 -14.56 15.54
CA GLN A 32 -12.18 -14.46 16.29
C GLN A 32 -10.98 -14.30 15.36
N ALA A 33 -10.91 -15.08 14.27
CA ALA A 33 -9.86 -14.92 13.25
C ALA A 33 -9.88 -13.51 12.61
N TYR A 34 -11.06 -12.91 12.43
CA TYR A 34 -11.19 -11.55 11.93
C TYR A 34 -10.68 -10.51 12.95
N GLU A 35 -10.99 -10.68 14.24
CA GLU A 35 -10.46 -9.82 15.30
C GLU A 35 -8.94 -9.92 15.42
N ASP A 36 -8.40 -11.13 15.43
CA ASP A 36 -6.95 -11.39 15.48
C ASP A 36 -6.23 -10.74 14.28
N LEU A 37 -6.79 -10.88 13.07
CA LEU A 37 -6.26 -10.24 11.87
C LEU A 37 -6.24 -8.71 12.00
N MET A 38 -7.28 -8.14 12.60
CA MET A 38 -7.40 -6.70 12.70
C MET A 38 -6.51 -6.10 13.80
N GLU A 39 -6.29 -6.85 14.88
CA GLU A 39 -5.30 -6.52 15.88
C GLU A 39 -3.88 -6.56 15.29
N ALA A 40 -3.55 -7.61 14.52
CA ALA A 40 -2.28 -7.71 13.81
C ALA A 40 -2.07 -6.52 12.84
N TYR A 41 -3.12 -6.11 12.12
CA TYR A 41 -3.08 -4.92 11.27
C TYR A 41 -2.86 -3.62 12.06
N CYS A 42 -3.44 -3.50 13.26
CA CYS A 42 -3.21 -2.34 14.13
C CYS A 42 -1.75 -2.24 14.58
N LEU A 43 -1.13 -3.38 14.95
CA LEU A 43 0.29 -3.45 15.27
C LEU A 43 1.16 -3.11 14.06
N PHE A 44 0.84 -3.70 12.89
CA PHE A 44 1.51 -3.42 11.63
C PHE A 44 1.49 -1.92 11.31
N LYS A 45 0.33 -1.26 11.43
CA LYS A 45 0.19 0.19 11.19
C LYS A 45 1.17 0.99 12.06
N LYS A 46 1.26 0.68 13.35
CA LYS A 46 2.18 1.38 14.28
C LYS A 46 3.65 1.15 13.95
N LEU A 47 4.01 -0.07 13.55
CA LEU A 47 5.39 -0.44 13.23
C LEU A 47 5.88 0.22 11.94
N PHE A 48 5.05 0.28 10.91
CA PHE A 48 5.46 0.72 9.58
C PHE A 48 5.20 2.20 9.30
N GLN A 49 4.48 2.91 10.19
CA GLN A 49 4.20 4.34 10.06
C GLN A 49 5.45 5.20 9.83
N PHE A 50 6.48 5.04 10.65
CA PHE A 50 7.72 5.80 10.53
C PHE A 50 8.64 5.31 9.40
N PRO A 51 8.88 3.99 9.24
CA PRO A 51 9.71 3.49 8.15
C PRO A 51 9.26 3.92 6.75
N ILE A 52 7.96 3.91 6.48
CA ILE A 52 7.43 4.31 5.16
C ILE A 52 7.66 5.80 4.93
N LEU A 53 7.39 6.64 5.94
CA LEU A 53 7.62 8.07 5.84
C LEU A 53 9.10 8.37 5.57
N PHE A 54 9.99 7.72 6.34
CA PHE A 54 11.43 7.86 6.17
C PHE A 54 11.86 7.39 4.77
N LEU A 55 11.38 6.23 4.31
CA LEU A 55 11.70 5.70 2.98
C LEU A 55 11.25 6.66 1.87
N ALA A 56 10.04 7.21 1.97
CA ALA A 56 9.52 8.14 0.97
C ALA A 56 10.35 9.43 0.92
N LEU A 57 10.58 10.07 2.07
CA LEU A 57 11.38 11.30 2.15
C LEU A 57 12.82 11.06 1.70
N TYR A 58 13.46 10.00 2.19
CA TYR A 58 14.82 9.63 1.83
C TYR A 58 14.94 9.41 0.32
N THR A 59 14.01 8.67 -0.28
CA THR A 59 14.02 8.40 -1.72
C THR A 59 13.86 9.68 -2.52
N PHE A 60 12.92 10.55 -2.13
CA PHE A 60 12.67 11.83 -2.80
C PHE A 60 13.88 12.78 -2.75
N PHE A 61 14.47 13.00 -1.57
CA PHE A 61 15.63 13.89 -1.47
C PHE A 61 16.86 13.31 -2.17
N LEU A 62 17.08 12.00 -2.03
CA LEU A 62 18.20 11.32 -2.65
C LEU A 62 18.09 11.36 -4.19
N SER A 63 16.90 11.14 -4.75
CA SER A 63 16.68 11.19 -6.20
C SER A 63 16.99 12.58 -6.77
N LEU A 64 16.49 13.64 -6.14
CA LEU A 64 16.76 15.01 -6.59
C LEU A 64 18.23 15.41 -6.43
N MET A 65 18.86 15.07 -5.30
CA MET A 65 20.27 15.35 -5.06
C MET A 65 21.16 14.68 -6.10
N TYR A 66 20.90 13.41 -6.44
CA TYR A 66 21.67 12.70 -7.44
C TYR A 66 21.52 13.29 -8.84
N VAL A 67 20.29 13.63 -9.24
CA VAL A 67 20.05 14.27 -10.54
C VAL A 67 20.79 15.61 -10.62
N GLN A 68 20.75 16.42 -9.57
CA GLN A 68 21.49 17.68 -9.52
C GLN A 68 23.01 17.46 -9.63
N ILE A 69 23.57 16.52 -8.89
CA ILE A 69 25.02 16.20 -8.93
C ILE A 69 25.43 15.77 -10.35
N ILE A 70 24.62 14.94 -11.02
CA ILE A 70 24.91 14.48 -12.39
C ILE A 70 24.91 15.65 -13.39
N ILE A 71 23.98 16.60 -13.23
CA ILE A 71 23.91 17.81 -14.07
C ILE A 71 25.20 18.64 -13.91
N GLU A 72 25.59 18.98 -12.68
CA GLU A 72 26.79 19.79 -12.39
C GLU A 72 28.09 19.10 -12.83
N LEU A 73 28.19 17.77 -12.65
CA LEU A 73 29.36 17.01 -13.10
C LEU A 73 29.52 17.01 -14.62
N ARG A 74 28.41 17.10 -15.38
CA ARG A 74 28.47 17.23 -16.84
C ARG A 74 28.91 18.64 -17.27
N GLU A 75 28.58 19.67 -16.51
CA GLU A 75 29.05 21.05 -16.76
C GLU A 75 30.58 21.17 -16.63
N LEU A 76 31.18 20.50 -15.64
CA LEU A 76 32.61 20.60 -15.31
C LEU A 76 33.58 20.01 -16.35
N LYS A 77 33.11 19.54 -17.52
CA LYS A 77 33.92 18.93 -18.62
C LYS A 77 35.02 17.98 -18.12
N VAL A 78 34.66 17.11 -17.17
CA VAL A 78 35.58 16.14 -16.57
C VAL A 78 36.24 15.26 -17.65
N SER A 79 37.52 14.93 -17.47
CA SER A 79 38.31 14.12 -18.41
C SER A 79 37.62 12.79 -18.79
N GLN A 80 37.97 12.23 -19.96
CA GLN A 80 37.37 10.98 -20.48
C GLN A 80 37.37 9.84 -19.44
N PHE A 81 38.43 9.70 -18.64
CA PHE A 81 38.51 8.69 -17.58
C PHE A 81 37.52 8.94 -16.44
N GLY A 82 37.34 10.20 -16.03
CA GLY A 82 36.32 10.57 -15.04
C GLY A 82 34.90 10.39 -15.59
N MET A 83 34.68 10.59 -16.89
CA MET A 83 33.39 10.43 -17.55
C MET A 83 32.88 8.97 -17.52
N PHE A 84 33.76 7.97 -17.67
CA PHE A 84 33.42 6.55 -17.52
C PHE A 84 32.94 6.22 -16.10
N HIS A 85 33.67 6.66 -15.08
CA HIS A 85 33.28 6.45 -13.68
C HIS A 85 31.96 7.16 -13.32
N ILE A 86 31.71 8.35 -13.87
CA ILE A 86 30.42 9.05 -13.70
C ILE A 86 29.26 8.23 -14.27
N ASN A 87 29.44 7.59 -15.43
CA ASN A 87 28.38 6.82 -16.07
C ASN A 87 28.03 5.55 -15.28
N GLU A 88 29.04 4.84 -14.75
CA GLU A 88 28.82 3.68 -13.88
C GLU A 88 28.10 4.07 -12.58
N MET A 89 28.55 5.14 -11.93
CA MET A 89 27.90 5.65 -10.71
C MET A 89 26.46 6.11 -10.99
N THR A 90 26.21 6.67 -12.17
CA THR A 90 24.86 7.05 -12.62
C THR A 90 23.96 5.83 -12.73
N ILE A 91 24.41 4.76 -13.39
CA ILE A 91 23.63 3.52 -13.54
C ILE A 91 23.32 2.90 -12.18
N LEU A 92 24.32 2.79 -11.30
CA LEU A 92 24.14 2.26 -9.94
C LEU A 92 23.10 3.07 -9.15
N THR A 93 23.17 4.39 -9.26
CA THR A 93 22.23 5.30 -8.61
C THR A 93 20.82 5.13 -9.15
N VAL A 94 20.63 5.09 -10.47
CA VAL A 94 19.31 4.88 -11.09
C VAL A 94 18.72 3.54 -10.64
N VAL A 95 19.51 2.47 -10.62
CA VAL A 95 19.07 1.15 -10.12
C VAL A 95 18.66 1.23 -8.64
N TRP A 96 19.42 1.95 -7.81
CA TRP A 96 19.10 2.13 -6.40
C TRP A 96 17.80 2.91 -6.18
N LEU A 97 17.58 3.97 -6.95
CA LEU A 97 16.35 4.76 -6.91
C LEU A 97 15.15 3.93 -7.36
N LEU A 98 15.26 3.23 -8.50
CA LEU A 98 14.20 2.35 -8.99
C LEU A 98 13.84 1.27 -7.97
N LYS A 99 14.83 0.70 -7.27
CA LYS A 99 14.60 -0.25 -6.18
C LYS A 99 13.80 0.37 -5.03
N ASN A 100 14.09 1.60 -4.63
CA ASN A 100 13.38 2.27 -3.54
C ASN A 100 11.94 2.64 -3.94
N VAL A 101 11.74 3.19 -5.14
CA VAL A 101 10.41 3.45 -5.70
C VAL A 101 9.62 2.15 -5.79
N PHE A 102 10.25 1.07 -6.25
CA PHE A 102 9.62 -0.25 -6.30
C PHE A 102 9.15 -0.72 -4.93
N TYR A 103 9.93 -0.52 -3.86
CA TYR A 103 9.47 -0.84 -2.51
C TYR A 103 8.26 -0.03 -2.08
N ILE A 104 8.23 1.28 -2.34
CA ILE A 104 7.08 2.14 -2.02
C ILE A 104 5.83 1.67 -2.78
N VAL A 105 5.96 1.37 -4.07
CA VAL A 105 4.86 0.87 -4.92
C VAL A 105 4.36 -0.49 -4.44
N MET A 106 5.26 -1.46 -4.24
CA MET A 106 4.90 -2.80 -3.78
C MET A 106 4.22 -2.77 -2.41
N PHE A 107 4.73 -1.95 -1.51
CA PHE A 107 4.18 -1.80 -0.17
C PHE A 107 2.76 -1.19 -0.21
N SER A 108 2.60 -0.09 -0.93
CA SER A 108 1.33 0.63 -1.04
C SER A 108 0.26 -0.19 -1.75
N THR A 109 0.62 -0.89 -2.82
CA THR A 109 -0.31 -1.79 -3.53
C THR A 109 -0.71 -3.00 -2.70
N SER A 110 0.18 -3.52 -1.84
CA SER A 110 -0.16 -4.59 -0.90
C SER A 110 -1.13 -4.11 0.17
N CYS A 111 -0.94 -2.89 0.69
CA CYS A 111 -1.90 -2.26 1.61
C CYS A 111 -3.26 -2.06 0.94
N GLU A 112 -3.30 -1.55 -0.30
CA GLU A 112 -4.56 -1.35 -1.04
C GLU A 112 -5.30 -2.67 -1.29
N LYS A 113 -4.58 -3.74 -1.65
CA LYS A 113 -5.19 -5.08 -1.78
C LYS A 113 -5.83 -5.54 -0.47
N PHE A 114 -5.13 -5.34 0.66
CA PHE A 114 -5.69 -5.65 1.97
C PHE A 114 -6.94 -4.81 2.27
N TYR A 115 -6.93 -3.50 1.96
CA TYR A 115 -8.08 -2.63 2.15
C TYR A 115 -9.29 -3.05 1.32
N MET A 116 -9.06 -3.45 0.07
CA MET A 116 -10.11 -4.01 -0.77
C MET A 116 -10.67 -5.31 -0.17
N SER A 117 -9.82 -6.23 0.31
CA SER A 117 -10.28 -7.48 0.95
C SER A 117 -11.11 -7.24 2.21
N VAL A 118 -10.70 -6.29 3.06
CA VAL A 118 -11.46 -5.91 4.26
C VAL A 118 -12.80 -5.28 3.90
N THR A 119 -12.81 -4.42 2.87
CA THR A 119 -14.03 -3.77 2.37
C THR A 119 -14.99 -4.80 1.75
N ASP A 120 -14.47 -5.77 1.01
CA ASP A 120 -15.27 -6.85 0.42
C ASP A 120 -15.86 -7.77 1.50
N ALA A 121 -15.11 -8.07 2.57
CA ALA A 121 -15.63 -8.80 3.73
C ALA A 121 -16.80 -8.05 4.41
N ARG A 122 -16.70 -6.73 4.52
CA ARG A 122 -17.78 -5.87 5.03
C ARG A 122 -19.01 -5.92 4.13
N ASP A 123 -18.82 -5.79 2.82
CA ASP A 123 -19.92 -5.78 1.85
C ASP A 123 -20.60 -7.15 1.75
N THR A 124 -19.83 -8.23 1.87
CA THR A 124 -20.34 -9.60 2.01
C THR A 124 -21.17 -9.77 3.27
N CYS A 125 -20.73 -9.21 4.42
CA CYS A 125 -21.52 -9.22 5.64
C CYS A 125 -22.87 -8.47 5.47
N TYR A 126 -22.90 -7.35 4.74
CA TYR A 126 -24.16 -6.65 4.43
C TYR A 126 -25.09 -7.50 3.56
N LYS A 127 -24.57 -8.14 2.51
CA LYS A 127 -25.36 -9.04 1.64
C LYS A 127 -25.93 -10.22 2.43
N MET A 128 -25.12 -10.85 3.27
CA MET A 128 -25.53 -11.96 4.12
C MET A 128 -26.58 -11.55 5.15
N LEU A 129 -26.43 -10.38 5.77
CA LEU A 129 -27.40 -9.84 6.71
C LEU A 129 -28.77 -9.60 6.06
N LYS A 130 -28.79 -9.18 4.78
CA LYS A 130 -30.03 -9.02 4.00
C LYS A 130 -30.64 -10.37 3.61
N ARG A 131 -29.83 -11.35 3.23
CA ARG A 131 -30.28 -12.67 2.73
C ARG A 131 -30.73 -13.62 3.84
N PHE A 132 -30.06 -13.61 4.99
CA PHE A 132 -30.25 -14.60 6.08
C PHE A 132 -30.79 -13.98 7.36
N GLN A 133 -31.78 -13.08 7.25
CA GLN A 133 -32.36 -12.38 8.40
C GLN A 133 -32.93 -13.29 9.49
N LYS A 134 -33.35 -14.51 9.14
CA LYS A 134 -33.97 -15.48 10.04
C LYS A 134 -32.96 -16.29 10.88
N THR A 135 -31.68 -16.29 10.51
CA THR A 135 -30.66 -17.08 11.22
C THR A 135 -29.94 -16.20 12.24
N ALA A 136 -30.22 -16.39 13.53
CA ALA A 136 -29.66 -15.57 14.60
C ALA A 136 -28.11 -15.60 14.64
N ALA A 137 -27.51 -16.77 14.40
CA ALA A 137 -26.05 -16.93 14.39
C ALA A 137 -25.35 -16.11 13.29
N VAL A 138 -25.89 -16.15 12.06
CA VAL A 138 -25.38 -15.37 10.92
C VAL A 138 -25.54 -13.87 11.18
N LYS A 139 -26.71 -13.47 11.68
CA LYS A 139 -27.01 -12.08 12.02
C LYS A 139 -26.04 -11.52 13.07
N ASN A 140 -25.74 -12.30 14.11
CA ASN A 140 -24.82 -11.90 15.17
C ASN A 140 -23.39 -11.78 14.64
N LEU A 141 -22.91 -12.75 13.87
CA LEU A 141 -21.60 -12.67 13.22
C LEU A 141 -21.45 -11.42 12.36
N CYS A 142 -22.35 -11.23 11.39
CA CYS A 142 -22.25 -10.10 10.46
C CYS A 142 -22.31 -8.75 11.18
N LYS A 143 -23.15 -8.63 12.22
CA LYS A 143 -23.21 -7.41 13.05
C LYS A 143 -21.91 -7.17 13.82
N ASN A 144 -21.32 -8.22 14.38
CA ASN A 144 -20.07 -8.10 15.12
C ASN A 144 -18.90 -7.72 14.21
N VAL A 145 -18.79 -8.33 13.02
CA VAL A 145 -17.80 -7.95 12.01
C VAL A 145 -17.98 -6.51 11.58
N LEU A 146 -19.21 -6.09 11.26
CA LEU A 146 -19.52 -4.70 10.89
C LEU A 146 -19.17 -3.70 12.00
N ARG A 147 -19.42 -4.07 13.27
CA ARG A 147 -19.07 -3.25 14.43
C ARG A 147 -17.56 -3.15 14.63
N SER A 148 -16.86 -4.28 14.56
CA SER A 148 -15.39 -4.35 14.70
C SER A 148 -14.70 -3.59 13.56
N HIS A 149 -15.15 -3.79 12.32
CA HIS A 149 -14.69 -3.01 11.17
C HIS A 149 -14.84 -1.51 11.43
N ARG A 150 -16.01 -1.04 11.87
CA ARG A 150 -16.26 0.39 12.11
C ARG A 150 -15.37 0.97 13.22
N ALA A 151 -15.05 0.18 14.25
CA ALA A 151 -14.24 0.63 15.38
C ALA A 151 -12.74 0.62 15.06
N THR A 152 -12.27 -0.42 14.37
CA THR A 152 -10.84 -0.73 14.26
C THR A 152 -10.29 -0.40 12.88
N PHE A 153 -11.07 -0.52 11.81
CA PHE A 153 -10.57 -0.31 10.45
C PHE A 153 -10.41 1.17 10.11
N HIS A 154 -9.17 1.58 9.94
CA HIS A 154 -8.82 2.84 9.29
C HIS A 154 -7.64 2.56 8.36
N LYS A 155 -7.63 3.16 7.16
CA LYS A 155 -6.47 3.10 6.28
C LYS A 155 -5.22 3.57 7.05
N MET A 156 -4.06 3.02 6.71
CA MET A 156 -2.82 3.42 7.33
C MET A 156 -2.47 4.84 6.87
N THR A 157 -2.05 5.66 7.81
CA THR A 157 -1.53 6.99 7.55
C THR A 157 -0.10 7.05 8.04
N ALA A 158 0.82 7.52 7.20
CA ALA A 158 2.20 7.76 7.59
C ALA A 158 2.25 9.08 8.37
N CYS A 159 2.33 9.00 9.70
CA CYS A 159 2.35 10.16 10.61
C CYS A 159 1.23 11.19 10.38
N SER A 160 0.08 10.73 9.90
CA SER A 160 -1.06 11.59 9.52
C SER A 160 -0.77 12.61 8.41
N ILE A 161 0.35 12.45 7.69
CA ILE A 161 0.75 13.32 6.58
C ILE A 161 0.11 12.83 5.28
N PHE A 162 0.21 11.54 4.99
CA PHE A 162 -0.41 10.92 3.81
C PHE A 162 -0.94 9.52 4.12
N THR A 163 -1.99 9.12 3.41
CA THR A 163 -2.56 7.78 3.46
C THR A 163 -1.69 6.83 2.66
N VAL A 164 -1.41 5.64 3.18
CA VAL A 164 -0.61 4.63 2.49
C VAL A 164 -1.52 3.73 1.67
N ASP A 165 -1.83 4.16 0.46
CA ASP A 165 -2.62 3.44 -0.53
C ASP A 165 -2.04 3.60 -1.94
N ALA A 166 -2.71 3.04 -2.95
CA ALA A 166 -2.25 3.12 -4.34
C ALA A 166 -2.07 4.57 -4.83
N ASP A 167 -2.82 5.51 -4.28
CA ASP A 167 -2.73 6.94 -4.63
C ASP A 167 -1.40 7.53 -4.13
N LEU A 168 -0.88 7.09 -2.98
CA LEU A 168 0.47 7.47 -2.53
C LEU A 168 1.54 7.03 -3.53
N ALA A 169 1.50 5.77 -3.98
CA ALA A 169 2.49 5.25 -4.92
C ALA A 169 2.47 6.02 -6.24
N HIS A 170 1.27 6.32 -6.75
CA HIS A 170 1.11 7.10 -7.97
C HIS A 170 1.56 8.55 -7.78
N GLY A 171 1.09 9.22 -6.73
CA GLY A 171 1.42 10.61 -6.42
C GLY A 171 2.92 10.81 -6.16
N PHE A 172 3.56 9.86 -5.46
CA PHE A 172 5.00 9.88 -5.23
C PHE A 172 5.79 9.80 -6.54
N ALA A 173 5.44 8.86 -7.41
CA ALA A 173 6.10 8.71 -8.71
C ALA A 173 5.88 9.94 -9.62
N SER A 174 4.68 10.52 -9.61
CA SER A 174 4.39 11.77 -10.36
C SER A 174 5.26 12.92 -9.85
N LEU A 175 5.30 13.11 -8.53
CA LEU A 175 6.07 14.18 -7.90
C LEU A 175 7.56 14.08 -8.20
N GLU A 176 8.14 12.87 -8.14
CA GLU A 176 9.55 12.67 -8.50
C GLU A 176 9.82 13.05 -9.96
N VAL A 177 9.00 12.56 -10.90
CA VAL A 177 9.16 12.87 -12.32
C VAL A 177 9.02 14.37 -12.59
N GLU A 178 8.03 15.02 -11.99
CA GLU A 178 7.81 16.46 -12.13
C GLU A 178 9.04 17.27 -11.69
N TYR A 179 9.59 16.99 -10.51
CA TYR A 179 10.76 17.71 -10.02
C TYR A 179 12.02 17.40 -10.85
N ILE A 180 12.22 16.15 -11.28
CA ILE A 180 13.34 15.79 -12.17
C ILE A 180 13.24 16.56 -13.49
N VAL A 181 12.04 16.64 -14.09
CA VAL A 181 11.82 17.41 -15.31
C VAL A 181 12.13 18.88 -15.10
N VAL A 182 11.71 19.47 -13.98
CA VAL A 182 12.02 20.87 -13.64
C VAL A 182 13.53 21.09 -13.52
N LEU A 183 14.27 20.20 -12.83
CA LEU A 183 15.72 20.29 -12.73
C LEU A 183 16.40 20.22 -14.11
N LEU A 184 15.93 19.32 -14.98
CA LEU A 184 16.43 19.21 -16.35
C LEU A 184 16.11 20.45 -17.19
N GLN A 185 14.93 21.04 -17.04
CA GLN A 185 14.56 22.29 -17.72
C GLN A 185 15.49 23.44 -17.29
N PHE A 186 15.74 23.62 -15.99
CA PHE A 186 16.67 24.62 -15.51
C PHE A 186 18.08 24.43 -16.05
N ALA A 187 18.56 23.18 -16.09
CA ALA A 187 19.84 22.85 -16.68
C ALA A 187 19.88 23.25 -18.17
N LEU A 188 18.90 22.81 -18.96
CA LEU A 188 18.81 23.11 -20.41
C LEU A 188 18.70 24.60 -20.72
N THR A 189 17.96 25.36 -19.90
CA THR A 189 17.85 26.81 -20.05
C THR A 189 19.18 27.48 -19.73
N ARG A 190 19.86 27.07 -18.66
CA ARG A 190 21.22 27.55 -18.33
C ARG A 190 22.20 27.28 -19.47
N PHE A 191 22.15 26.09 -20.08
CA PHE A 191 22.98 25.71 -21.23
C PHE A 191 22.74 26.51 -22.51
N LYS A 192 21.59 27.18 -22.67
CA LYS A 192 21.30 28.02 -23.84
C LYS A 192 21.84 29.45 -23.71
N LEU A 193 22.28 29.86 -22.52
CA LEU A 193 22.76 31.21 -22.23
C LEU A 193 24.30 31.34 -22.25
N GLU A 194 25.04 30.23 -22.35
CA GLU A 194 26.50 30.17 -22.57
C GLU A 194 26.84 29.83 -24.04
#